data_AF-A0A257LZK1-F1
#
_entry.id   AF-A0A257LZK1-F1
#
_cell.length_a   1.000
_cell.length_b   1.000
_cell.length_c   1.000
_cell.angle_alpha   90.00
_cell.angle_beta   90.00
_cell.angle_gamma   90.00
#
_symmetry.space_group_name_H-M   'P 1'
#
loop_
_entity.id
_entity.type
_entity.pdbx_description
1 polymer ?
#
loop_
_entity_poly.entity_id
_entity_poly.type
_entity_poly.pdbx_seq_one_letter_code
_entity_poly.pdbx_strand_id
1 'polypeptide(L)'
;MKRALVIFGLLALIVALPLSMRRETVTVSPEKADDRLVIITPHNESIREEFGEAFAAWWKKRTNRTIYVDWRTPGGTSEIRMVLDAGFKAAKETKRDGIGIDVFFGGGEPDFASQAKQGRLAPLAVFTHRPAKIG
;
A
#
# COMPACT_ATOMS: atom_id res chain seq x y z
N MET A 1 -41.86 10.05 -29.53
CA MET A 1 -41.31 10.89 -28.43
C MET A 1 -41.41 10.20 -27.06
N LYS A 2 -42.59 9.79 -26.56
CA LYS A 2 -42.73 9.10 -25.25
C LYS A 2 -41.85 7.84 -25.09
N ARG A 3 -41.77 6.99 -26.11
CA ARG A 3 -40.91 5.78 -26.09
C ARG A 3 -39.42 6.09 -25.97
N ALA A 4 -38.96 7.14 -26.64
CA ALA A 4 -37.55 7.57 -26.57
C ALA A 4 -37.19 8.11 -25.18
N LEU A 5 -38.10 8.86 -24.54
CA LEU A 5 -37.92 9.34 -23.16
C LEU A 5 -37.86 8.18 -22.14
N VAL A 6 -38.70 7.16 -22.31
CA VAL A 6 -38.67 5.97 -21.44
C VAL A 6 -37.35 5.21 -21.60
N ILE A 7 -36.87 5.03 -22.84
CA ILE A 7 -35.59 4.37 -23.11
C ILE A 7 -34.43 5.16 -22.49
N PHE A 8 -34.41 6.50 -22.65
CA PHE A 8 -33.39 7.34 -22.05
C PHE A 8 -33.42 7.30 -20.51
N GLY A 9 -34.61 7.29 -19.91
CA GLY A 9 -34.77 7.14 -18.46
C GLY A 9 -34.25 5.81 -17.94
N LEU A 10 -34.52 4.71 -18.65
CA LEU A 10 -34.01 3.38 -18.30
C LEU A 10 -32.48 3.29 -18.44
N LEU A 11 -31.91 3.85 -19.50
CA LEU A 11 -30.45 3.92 -19.69
C LEU A 11 -29.78 4.76 -18.60
N ALA A 12 -30.36 5.91 -18.26
CA ALA A 12 -29.86 6.75 -17.16
C ALA A 12 -29.91 6.01 -15.82
N LEU A 13 -30.98 5.24 -15.57
CA LEU A 13 -31.11 4.43 -14.35
C LEU A 13 -30.05 3.32 -14.30
N ILE A 14 -29.80 2.62 -15.41
CA ILE A 14 -28.80 1.55 -15.50
C ILE A 14 -27.39 2.09 -15.21
N VAL A 15 -27.09 3.33 -15.59
CA VAL A 15 -25.80 3.96 -15.30
C VAL A 15 -25.75 4.55 -13.89
N ALA A 16 -26.81 5.23 -13.45
CA ALA A 16 -26.84 5.92 -12.16
C ALA A 16 -26.82 4.97 -10.96
N LEU A 17 -27.47 3.80 -11.07
CA LEU A 17 -27.57 2.83 -9.98
C LEU A 17 -26.19 2.29 -9.53
N PRO A 18 -25.31 1.75 -10.40
CA PRO A 18 -23.98 1.30 -10.00
C PRO A 18 -23.08 2.45 -9.56
N LEU A 19 -23.25 3.67 -10.11
CA LEU A 19 -22.50 4.84 -9.66
C LEU A 19 -22.88 5.27 -8.24
N SER A 20 -24.17 5.20 -7.88
CA SER A 20 -24.63 5.50 -6.52
C SER A 20 -24.29 4.40 -5.52
N MET A 21 -24.20 3.14 -5.97
CA MET A 21 -23.81 2.00 -5.14
C MET A 21 -22.29 1.81 -5.09
N ARG A 22 -21.53 2.56 -5.89
CA ARG A 22 -20.06 2.56 -5.83
C ARG A 22 -19.68 3.05 -4.44
N ARG A 23 -19.24 2.12 -3.58
CA ARG A 23 -18.69 2.45 -2.27
C ARG A 23 -17.64 3.53 -2.49
N GLU A 24 -17.70 4.59 -1.69
CA GLU A 24 -16.59 5.51 -1.58
C GLU A 24 -15.38 4.68 -1.17
N THR A 25 -14.48 4.45 -2.11
CA THR A 25 -13.22 3.78 -1.85
C THR A 25 -12.50 4.63 -0.81
N VAL A 26 -12.17 4.03 0.33
CA VAL A 26 -11.45 4.72 1.41
C VAL A 26 -10.05 5.15 0.96
N THR A 27 -9.58 4.58 -0.15
CA THR A 27 -8.37 4.98 -0.84
C THR A 27 -8.56 6.35 -1.50
N VAL A 28 -7.87 7.34 -0.94
CA VAL A 28 -7.75 8.69 -1.49
C VAL A 28 -6.69 8.74 -2.57
N SER A 29 -6.82 9.66 -3.53
CA SER A 29 -5.79 9.86 -4.55
C SER A 29 -4.52 10.48 -3.94
N PRO A 30 -3.34 10.26 -4.55
CA PRO A 30 -2.06 10.72 -3.99
C PRO A 30 -2.02 12.21 -3.66
N GLU A 31 -2.62 13.04 -4.52
CA GLU A 31 -2.65 14.50 -4.39
C GLU A 31 -3.64 15.03 -3.35
N LYS A 32 -4.57 14.20 -2.88
CA LYS A 32 -5.58 14.56 -1.87
C LYS A 32 -5.32 13.94 -0.50
N ALA A 33 -4.37 13.02 -0.40
CA ALA A 33 -4.08 12.32 0.82
C ALA A 33 -3.27 13.19 1.79
N ASP A 34 -3.62 13.14 3.07
CA ASP A 34 -2.84 13.82 4.12
C ASP A 34 -1.49 13.13 4.35
N ASP A 35 -1.47 11.80 4.21
CA ASP A 35 -0.32 10.94 4.41
C ASP A 35 -0.06 10.05 3.19
N ARG A 36 1.20 9.66 3.00
CA ARG A 36 1.61 8.66 2.00
C ARG A 36 2.44 7.58 2.67
N LEU A 37 2.15 6.33 2.32
CA LEU A 37 2.91 5.16 2.76
C LEU A 37 3.38 4.38 1.54
N VAL A 38 4.68 4.23 1.35
CA VAL A 38 5.27 3.49 0.24
C VAL A 38 5.63 2.08 0.69
N ILE A 39 4.98 1.08 0.10
CA ILE A 39 5.18 -0.34 0.41
C ILE A 39 5.75 -1.06 -0.80
N ILE A 40 6.88 -1.75 -0.64
CA ILE A 40 7.38 -2.71 -1.63
C ILE A 40 6.95 -4.12 -1.25
N THR A 41 6.40 -4.88 -2.19
CA THR A 41 5.79 -6.18 -1.87
C THR A 41 5.78 -7.15 -3.06
N PRO A 42 5.90 -8.47 -2.84
CA PRO A 42 5.65 -9.48 -3.87
C PRO A 42 4.19 -9.94 -3.90
N HIS A 43 3.31 -9.40 -3.05
CA HIS A 43 1.92 -9.80 -2.98
C HIS A 43 1.14 -9.39 -4.23
N ASN A 44 0.12 -10.20 -4.54
CA ASN A 44 -0.79 -9.94 -5.66
C ASN A 44 -1.74 -8.76 -5.39
N GLU A 45 -2.51 -8.38 -6.40
CA GLU A 45 -3.48 -7.28 -6.33
C GLU A 45 -4.52 -7.46 -5.22
N SER A 46 -5.09 -8.66 -5.07
CA SER A 46 -6.12 -8.92 -4.07
C SER A 46 -5.68 -8.61 -2.64
N ILE A 47 -4.47 -9.03 -2.24
CA ILE A 47 -3.91 -8.71 -0.92
C ILE A 47 -3.70 -7.20 -0.78
N ARG A 48 -3.18 -6.53 -1.82
CA ARG A 48 -2.91 -5.10 -1.79
C ARG A 48 -4.20 -4.27 -1.66
N GLU A 49 -5.26 -4.66 -2.35
CA GLU A 49 -6.56 -4.04 -2.26
C GLU A 49 -7.16 -4.24 -0.87
N GLU A 50 -7.22 -5.48 -0.39
CA GLU A 50 -7.81 -5.80 0.91
C GLU A 50 -7.08 -5.08 2.06
N PHE A 51 -5.75 -5.19 2.11
CA PHE A 51 -4.97 -4.52 3.14
C PHE A 51 -4.96 -3.00 2.97
N GLY A 52 -4.91 -2.51 1.73
CA GLY A 52 -4.92 -1.08 1.43
C GLY A 52 -6.20 -0.41 1.91
N GLU A 53 -7.36 -0.99 1.58
CA GLU A 53 -8.66 -0.50 2.01
C GLU A 53 -8.82 -0.60 3.53
N ALA A 54 -8.53 -1.76 4.11
CA ALA A 54 -8.67 -1.99 5.55
C ALA A 54 -7.75 -1.05 6.36
N PHE A 55 -6.50 -0.88 5.92
CA PHE A 55 -5.55 0.00 6.58
C PHE A 55 -5.93 1.46 6.45
N ALA A 56 -6.38 1.92 5.27
CA ALA A 56 -6.82 3.30 5.08
C ALA A 56 -8.03 3.63 5.97
N ALA A 57 -9.00 2.71 6.07
CA ALA A 57 -10.16 2.85 6.96
C ALA A 57 -9.75 2.91 8.43
N TRP A 58 -8.85 2.02 8.84
CA TRP A 58 -8.30 2.03 10.20
C TRP A 58 -7.52 3.31 10.50
N TRP A 59 -6.68 3.77 9.57
CA TRP A 59 -5.88 4.98 9.71
C TRP A 59 -6.79 6.19 9.91
N LYS A 60 -7.79 6.37 9.03
CA LYS A 60 -8.76 7.46 9.16
C LYS A 60 -9.50 7.41 10.49
N LYS A 61 -9.92 6.23 10.94
CA LYS A 61 -10.58 6.08 12.25
C LYS A 61 -9.66 6.43 13.43
N ARG A 62 -8.37 6.13 13.33
CA ARG A 62 -7.40 6.29 14.43
C ARG A 62 -6.79 7.70 14.49
N THR A 63 -6.50 8.29 13.35
CA THR A 63 -5.75 9.56 13.25
C THR A 63 -6.60 10.72 12.74
N ASN A 64 -7.79 10.43 12.22
CA ASN A 64 -8.64 11.36 11.47
C ASN A 64 -7.98 11.93 10.19
N ARG A 65 -6.85 11.37 9.74
CA ARG A 65 -6.15 11.72 8.51
C ARG A 65 -6.42 10.67 7.42
N THR A 66 -6.35 11.07 6.17
CA THR A 66 -6.44 10.17 5.01
C THR A 66 -5.05 9.71 4.60
N ILE A 67 -4.93 8.49 4.06
CA ILE A 67 -3.64 7.95 3.62
C ILE A 67 -3.73 7.34 2.24
N TYR A 68 -2.74 7.63 1.40
CA TYR A 68 -2.50 6.95 0.14
C TYR A 68 -1.40 5.89 0.32
N VAL A 69 -1.73 4.63 0.01
CA VAL A 69 -0.77 3.53 0.04
C VAL A 69 -0.24 3.30 -1.37
N ASP A 70 1.03 3.62 -1.57
CA ASP A 70 1.78 3.43 -2.83
C ASP A 70 2.40 2.03 -2.83
N TRP A 71 1.79 1.13 -3.59
CA TRP A 71 2.24 -0.25 -3.73
C TRP A 71 3.24 -0.41 -4.87
N ARG A 72 4.50 -0.70 -4.53
CA ARG A 72 5.56 -1.02 -5.49
C ARG A 72 5.71 -2.53 -5.65
N THR A 73 5.46 -3.02 -6.86
CA THR A 73 5.56 -4.46 -7.19
C THR A 73 6.46 -4.66 -8.40
N PRO A 74 7.80 -4.56 -8.24
CA PRO A 74 8.74 -4.73 -9.34
C PRO A 74 8.84 -6.18 -9.85
N GLY A 75 8.26 -7.14 -9.12
CA GLY A 75 8.32 -8.57 -9.44
C GLY A 75 8.23 -9.40 -8.18
N GLY A 76 8.90 -10.56 -8.18
CA GLY A 76 9.03 -11.42 -7.01
C GLY A 76 10.09 -10.93 -6.03
N THR A 77 10.44 -11.77 -5.07
CA THR A 77 11.41 -11.44 -4.01
C THR A 77 12.80 -11.15 -4.56
N SER A 78 13.23 -11.85 -5.62
CA SER A 78 14.49 -11.61 -6.32
C SER A 78 14.57 -10.19 -6.90
N GLU A 79 13.52 -9.75 -7.61
CA GLU A 79 13.44 -8.41 -8.18
C GLU A 79 13.38 -7.33 -7.11
N ILE A 80 12.62 -7.58 -6.04
CA ILE A 80 12.57 -6.68 -4.88
C ILE A 80 13.95 -6.52 -4.26
N ARG A 81 14.69 -7.61 -4.05
CA ARG A 81 16.06 -7.53 -3.52
C ARG A 81 16.97 -6.69 -4.41
N MET A 82 16.89 -6.86 -5.73
CA MET A 82 17.65 -6.04 -6.68
C MET A 82 17.30 -4.55 -6.56
N VAL A 83 16.01 -4.21 -6.43
CA VAL A 83 15.54 -2.83 -6.24
C VAL A 83 16.05 -2.26 -4.91
N LEU A 84 15.99 -3.02 -3.82
CA LEU A 84 16.51 -2.60 -2.51
C LEU A 84 18.03 -2.39 -2.57
N ASP A 85 18.77 -3.33 -3.14
CA ASP A 85 20.24 -3.25 -3.26
C ASP A 85 20.67 -2.03 -4.08
N ALA A 86 20.06 -1.81 -5.24
CA ALA A 86 20.31 -0.63 -6.07
C ALA A 86 19.93 0.66 -5.35
N GLY A 87 18.77 0.70 -4.70
CA GLY A 87 18.28 1.85 -3.95
C GLY A 87 19.23 2.27 -2.83
N PHE A 88 19.67 1.33 -2.00
CA PHE A 88 20.55 1.61 -0.87
C PHE A 88 21.97 1.95 -1.31
N LYS A 89 22.47 1.32 -2.39
CA LYS A 89 23.73 1.71 -3.02
C LYS A 89 23.66 3.18 -3.47
N ALA A 90 22.63 3.54 -4.22
CA ALA A 90 22.44 4.92 -4.68
C ALA A 90 22.26 5.90 -3.50
N ALA A 91 21.54 5.51 -2.44
CA ALA A 91 21.39 6.34 -1.24
C ALA A 91 22.74 6.60 -0.57
N LYS A 92 23.59 5.58 -0.44
CA LYS A 92 24.95 5.73 0.11
C LYS A 92 25.81 6.66 -0.75
N GLU A 93 25.77 6.52 -2.07
CA GLU A 93 26.54 7.36 -3.01
C GLU A 93 26.07 8.82 -2.98
N THR A 94 24.76 9.04 -2.87
CA THR A 94 24.14 10.37 -2.84
C THR A 94 23.95 10.94 -1.43
N LYS A 95 24.46 10.25 -0.40
CA LYS A 95 24.34 10.62 1.02
C LYS A 95 22.89 10.89 1.47
N ARG A 96 21.95 10.05 1.04
CA ARG A 96 20.56 10.04 1.50
C ARG A 96 20.39 9.04 2.63
N ASP A 97 19.51 9.37 3.59
CA ASP A 97 19.22 8.50 4.75
C ASP A 97 18.40 7.26 4.40
N GLY A 98 17.78 7.22 3.21
CA GLY A 98 16.95 6.11 2.79
C GLY A 98 16.63 6.09 1.31
N ILE A 99 15.78 5.14 0.93
CA ILE A 99 15.47 4.81 -0.48
C ILE A 99 14.06 5.21 -0.90
N GLY A 100 13.32 5.89 -0.02
CA GLY A 100 11.92 6.29 -0.28
C GLY A 100 10.97 5.09 -0.37
N ILE A 101 11.23 4.06 0.43
CA ILE A 101 10.36 2.92 0.70
C ILE A 101 10.23 2.85 2.22
N ASP A 102 9.00 2.82 2.73
CA ASP A 102 8.72 2.84 4.16
C ASP A 102 8.57 1.42 4.72
N VAL A 103 7.96 0.51 3.95
CA VAL A 103 7.68 -0.85 4.38
C VAL A 103 8.08 -1.85 3.29
N PHE A 104 8.82 -2.88 3.69
CA PHE A 104 8.97 -4.12 2.91
C PHE A 104 8.01 -5.16 3.47
N PHE A 105 7.00 -5.55 2.68
CA PHE A 105 5.92 -6.42 3.13
C PHE A 105 5.81 -7.69 2.29
N GLY A 106 5.96 -8.86 2.93
CA GLY A 106 5.90 -10.16 2.27
C GLY A 106 7.27 -10.69 1.84
N GLY A 107 7.27 -11.78 1.08
CA GLY A 107 8.48 -12.55 0.77
C GLY A 107 8.75 -13.63 1.81
N GLY A 108 9.99 -14.09 1.89
CA GLY A 108 10.41 -15.12 2.85
C GLY A 108 11.34 -14.59 3.94
N GLU A 109 11.47 -15.33 5.04
CA GLU A 109 12.44 -15.06 6.11
C GLU A 109 13.87 -14.78 5.57
N PRO A 110 14.38 -15.52 4.55
CA PRO A 110 15.73 -15.27 4.03
C PRO A 110 15.92 -13.85 3.49
N ASP A 111 14.88 -13.25 2.90
CA ASP A 111 14.92 -11.89 2.38
C ASP A 111 15.12 -10.89 3.52
N PHE A 112 14.33 -11.03 4.60
CA PHE A 112 14.44 -10.19 5.79
C PHE A 112 15.76 -10.37 6.52
N ALA A 113 16.23 -11.61 6.69
CA ALA A 113 17.53 -11.88 7.31
C ALA A 113 18.68 -11.23 6.52
N SER A 114 18.62 -11.28 5.19
CA SER A 114 19.61 -10.62 4.32
C SER A 114 19.58 -9.10 4.47
N GLN A 115 18.39 -8.47 4.47
CA GLN A 115 18.28 -7.01 4.66
C GLN A 115 18.68 -6.58 6.08
N ALA A 116 18.38 -7.39 7.10
CA ALA A 116 18.77 -7.14 8.48
C ALA A 116 20.28 -7.17 8.68
N LYS A 117 20.98 -8.17 8.11
CA LYS A 117 22.46 -8.26 8.13
C LYS A 117 23.12 -7.02 7.51
N GLN A 118 22.43 -6.35 6.60
CA GLN A 118 22.89 -5.13 5.94
C GLN A 118 22.49 -3.85 6.69
N GLY A 119 21.83 -3.95 7.84
CA GLY A 119 21.42 -2.80 8.66
C GLY A 119 20.31 -1.94 8.03
N ARG A 120 19.50 -2.52 7.14
CA ARG A 120 18.49 -1.77 6.35
C ARG A 120 17.09 -1.79 6.94
N LEU A 121 16.87 -2.56 8.01
CA LEU A 121 15.58 -2.68 8.68
C LEU A 121 15.60 -1.91 9.99
N ALA A 122 14.55 -1.14 10.24
CA ALA A 122 14.35 -0.48 11.52
C ALA A 122 14.09 -1.52 12.63
N PRO A 123 14.64 -1.35 13.83
CA PRO A 123 14.36 -2.22 14.96
C PRO A 123 12.88 -2.12 15.34
N LEU A 124 12.22 -3.26 15.54
CA LEU A 124 10.81 -3.28 15.91
C LEU A 124 10.67 -3.08 17.43
N ALA A 125 10.19 -1.91 17.84
CA ALA A 125 10.00 -1.55 19.25
C ALA A 125 8.98 -2.43 19.99
N VAL A 126 8.19 -3.24 19.27
CA VAL A 126 7.24 -4.19 19.89
C VAL A 126 7.97 -5.20 20.77
N PHE A 127 9.16 -5.66 20.38
CA PHE A 127 9.95 -6.61 21.16
C PHE A 127 10.54 -6.00 22.43
N THR A 128 10.61 -4.66 22.49
CA THR A 128 11.08 -3.92 23.65
C THR A 128 9.93 -3.61 24.63
N HIS A 129 8.73 -3.30 24.13
CA HIS A 129 7.60 -2.84 24.95
C HIS A 129 6.55 -3.91 25.24
N ARG A 130 6.50 -4.98 24.45
CA ARG A 130 5.66 -6.16 24.64
C ARG A 130 6.42 -7.39 24.15
N PRO A 131 7.25 -8.03 24.99
CA PRO A 131 7.90 -9.29 24.62
C PRO A 131 6.80 -10.35 24.42
N ALA A 132 6.30 -10.47 23.20
CA ALA A 132 5.42 -11.56 22.83
C ALA A 132 6.25 -12.84 22.93
N LYS A 133 5.78 -13.81 23.73
CA LYS A 133 6.22 -15.19 23.60
C LYS A 133 5.76 -15.65 22.22
N ILE A 134 6.64 -15.53 21.23
CA ILE A 134 6.50 -16.23 19.96
C ILE A 134 6.94 -17.66 20.28
N GLY A 135 5.96 -18.51 20.59
CA GLY A 135 6.14 -19.96 20.67
C GLY A 135 6.06 -20.59 19.29
#